data_AF-A0A8T0L6N0-F1
#
_entry.id   AF-A0A8T0L6N0-F1
#
_cell.length_a   1.000
_cell.length_b   1.000
_cell.length_c   1.000
_cell.angle_alpha   90.00
_cell.angle_beta   90.00
_cell.angle_gamma   90.00
#
_symmetry.space_group_name_H-M   'P 1'
#
loop_
_entity.id
_entity.type
_entity.pdbx_description
1 polymer ?
#
loop_
_entity_poly.entity_id
_entity_poly.type
_entity_poly.pdbx_seq_one_letter_code
_entity_poly.pdbx_strand_id
1 'polypeptide(L)' 'MTLDSNYLHGIMAAVLSMLQHSTCPKNLSFHFLSTNDDTRELFSSIKSTFPYLNMKIYRFHSSRVRDKIYRS' A
#
# COMPACT_ATOMS: atom_id res chain seq x y z
N MET A 1 -1.61 -3.50 3.23
CA MET A 1 -2.47 -2.30 3.25
C MET A 1 -3.10 -2.12 1.87
N THR A 2 -4.32 -1.60 1.78
CA THR A 2 -4.93 -1.21 0.49
C THR A 2 -4.30 0.09 0.00
N LEU A 3 -4.13 0.24 -1.31
CA LEU A 3 -3.48 1.38 -1.92
C LEU A 3 -4.28 1.88 -3.12
N ASP A 4 -4.77 3.12 -2.99
CA ASP A 4 -5.56 3.87 -3.97
C ASP A 4 -5.18 5.35 -3.86
N SER A 5 -5.33 6.11 -4.94
CA SER A 5 -4.94 7.53 -5.01
C SER A 5 -5.64 8.38 -3.97
N ASN A 6 -6.91 8.09 -3.66
CA ASN A 6 -7.68 8.83 -2.66
C ASN A 6 -7.15 8.67 -1.23
N TYR A 7 -6.38 7.60 -0.98
CA TYR A 7 -5.86 7.26 0.34
C TYR A 7 -4.34 7.41 0.47
N LEU A 8 -3.66 7.93 -0.56
CA LEU A 8 -2.20 7.98 -0.62
C LEU A 8 -1.58 8.72 0.58
N HIS A 9 -2.11 9.90 0.94
CA HIS A 9 -1.61 10.67 2.08
C HIS A 9 -1.74 9.91 3.40
N GLY A 10 -2.88 9.23 3.62
CA GLY A 10 -3.10 8.41 4.80
C GLY A 10 -2.13 7.23 4.88
N ILE A 11 -1.87 6.58 3.73
CA ILE A 11 -0.87 5.52 3.64
C ILE A 11 0.54 6.04 3.94
N MET A 12 0.93 7.19 3.39
CA MET A 12 2.24 7.79 3.67
C MET A 12 2.42 8.13 5.15
N ALA A 13 1.39 8.71 5.79
CA ALA A 13 1.41 8.99 7.22
C ALA A 13 1.53 7.70 8.06
N ALA A 14 0.79 6.65 7.69
CA ALA A 14 0.87 5.35 8.38
C ALA A 14 2.25 4.69 8.21
N VAL A 15 2.83 4.72 7.01
CA VAL A 15 4.18 4.24 6.73
C VAL A 15 5.21 4.99 7.58
N LEU A 16 5.14 6.32 7.60
CA LEU A 16 6.05 7.14 8.41
C LEU A 16 5.92 6.83 9.90
N SER A 17 4.69 6.74 10.41
CA SER A 17 4.43 6.41 11.82
C SER A 17 5.02 5.04 12.18
N MET A 18 4.83 4.01 11.34
CA MET A 18 5.43 2.69 11.55
C MET A 18 6.96 2.75 11.54
N LEU A 19 7.58 3.51 10.63
CA LEU A 19 9.03 3.67 10.58
C LEU A 19 9.58 4.41 11.82
N GLN A 20 8.86 5.41 12.32
CA GLN A 20 9.29 6.22 13.47
C GLN A 20 9.12 5.49 14.82
N HIS A 21 8.09 4.66 14.95
CA HIS A 21 7.71 4.08 16.24
C HIS A 21 8.01 2.59 16.38
N SER A 22 8.53 1.93 15.33
CA SER A 22 8.98 0.54 15.44
C SER A 22 10.35 0.44 16.08
N THR A 23 10.54 -0.51 17.02
CA THR A 23 11.85 -0.78 17.65
C THR A 23 12.90 -1.25 16.65
N CYS A 24 12.50 -1.91 15.55
CA CYS A 24 13.40 -2.34 14.48
C CYS A 24 12.82 -2.03 13.08
N PRO A 25 12.92 -0.79 12.58
CA PRO A 25 12.32 -0.37 11.31
C PRO A 25 12.88 -1.10 10.09
N LYS A 26 14.14 -1.56 10.16
CA LYS A 26 14.81 -2.29 9.08
C LYS A 26 14.20 -3.66 8.78
N ASN A 27 13.45 -4.24 9.74
CA ASN A 27 12.79 -5.52 9.57
C ASN A 27 11.35 -5.40 9.05
N LEU A 28 10.89 -4.18 8.74
CA LEU A 28 9.55 -3.97 8.20
C LEU A 28 9.52 -4.22 6.69
N SER A 29 8.48 -4.94 6.25
CA SER A 29 8.18 -5.17 4.83
C SER A 29 6.75 -4.73 4.55
N PHE A 30 6.59 -3.85 3.56
CA PHE A 30 5.30 -3.24 3.26
C PHE A 30 4.67 -3.89 2.04
N HIS A 31 3.47 -4.44 2.22
CA HIS A 31 2.71 -5.08 1.15
C HIS A 31 1.46 -4.27 0.88
N PHE A 32 1.36 -3.73 -0.33
CA PHE A 32 0.24 -2.93 -0.79
C PHE A 32 -0.62 -3.71 -1.76
N LEU A 33 -1.92 -3.44 -1.73
CA LEU A 33 -2.91 -4.06 -2.60
C LEU A 33 -3.67 -2.96 -3.35
N SER A 34 -3.58 -2.93 -4.68
CA SER A 34 -4.20 -1.88 -5.50
C SER A 34 -5.20 -2.45 -6.50
N THR A 35 -6.31 -1.74 -6.70
CA THR A 35 -7.39 -2.11 -7.63
C THR A 35 -7.23 -1.50 -9.03
N ASN A 36 -6.42 -0.44 -9.17
CA ASN A 36 -6.41 0.42 -10.35
C ASN A 36 -5.09 0.30 -11.13
N ASP A 37 -5.12 0.74 -12.39
CA ASP A 37 -3.95 0.72 -13.27
C ASP A 37 -2.92 1.81 -12.92
N ASP A 38 -3.28 2.78 -12.07
CA ASP A 38 -2.43 3.89 -11.58
C ASP A 38 -1.31 3.43 -10.62
N THR A 39 -1.11 2.11 -10.51
CA THR A 39 -0.10 1.48 -9.65
C THR A 39 1.30 2.07 -9.85
N ARG A 40 1.65 2.50 -11.07
CA ARG A 40 2.96 3.09 -11.38
C ARG A 40 3.17 4.45 -10.70
N GLU A 41 2.16 5.31 -10.72
CA GLU A 41 2.23 6.64 -10.09
C GLU A 41 2.28 6.50 -8.57
N LEU A 42 1.44 5.64 -8.01
CA LEU A 42 1.43 5.35 -6.58
C LEU A 42 2.76 4.77 -6.11
N PHE A 43 3.35 3.85 -6.88
CA PHE A 43 4.68 3.33 -6.62
C PHE A 43 5.74 4.43 -6.62
N SER A 44 5.74 5.28 -7.66
CA SER A 44 6.70 6.39 -7.79
C SER A 44 6.61 7.34 -6.60
N SER A 45 5.40 7.72 -6.20
CA SER A 45 5.17 8.62 -5.07
C SER A 45 5.65 8.03 -3.74
N ILE A 46 5.33 6.76 -3.44
CA ILE A 46 5.80 6.12 -2.20
C ILE A 46 7.33 5.96 -2.24
N LYS A 47 7.91 5.58 -3.38
CA LYS A 47 9.35 5.35 -3.51
C LYS A 47 10.17 6.64 -3.44
N SER A 48 9.66 7.75 -3.97
CA SER A 48 10.32 9.05 -3.88
C SER A 48 10.30 9.60 -2.46
N THR A 49 9.20 9.40 -1.71
CA THR A 49 9.11 9.79 -0.29
C THR A 49 9.93 8.88 0.62
N PHE A 50 9.95 7.57 0.36
CA PHE A 50 10.67 6.58 1.17
C PHE A 50 11.61 5.72 0.31
N PRO A 51 12.79 6.24 -0.09
CA PRO A 51 13.70 5.55 -1.03
C PRO A 51 14.15 4.17 -0.57
N TYR A 52 14.29 3.98 0.74
CA TYR A 52 14.77 2.73 1.35
C TYR A 52 13.64 1.77 1.76
N LEU A 53 12.39 2.11 1.46
CA LEU A 53 11.25 1.27 1.82
C LEU A 53 11.31 -0.06 1.06
N ASN A 54 11.31 -1.16 1.81
CA ASN A 54 11.10 -2.49 1.25
C ASN A 54 9.59 -2.69 1.03
N MET A 55 9.13 -2.54 -0.20
CA MET A 55 7.71 -2.66 -0.53
C MET A 55 7.42 -3.51 -1.76
N LYS A 56 6.22 -4.11 -1.78
CA LYS A 56 5.63 -4.77 -2.94
C LYS A 56 4.20 -4.31 -3.11
N ILE A 57 3.80 -4.02 -4.35
CA ILE A 57 2.41 -3.73 -4.71
C ILE A 57 1.85 -4.92 -5.48
N TYR A 58 0.70 -5.40 -5.04
CA TYR A 58 -0.04 -6.48 -5.69
C TYR A 58 -1.32 -5.94 -6.32
N ARG A 59 -1.66 -6.47 -7.49
CA ARG A 59 -2.96 -6.18 -8.11
C ARG A 59 -4.05 -6.98 -7.41
N PHE A 60 -5.13 -6.30 -7.03
CA PHE A 60 -6.33 -6.93 -6.52
C PHE A 60 -7.26 -7.34 -7.65
N HIS A 61 -7.57 -8.63 -7.70
CA HIS A 61 -8.56 -9.16 -8.64
C HIS A 61 -9.90 -9.32 -7.94
N SER A 62 -10.74 -8.27 -8.02
CA SER A 62 -12.08 -8.26 -7.38
C SER A 62 -12.97 -9.41 -7.85
N SER A 63 -12.76 -9.94 -9.06
CA SER A 63 -13.46 -11.11 -9.58
C SER A 63 -13.29 -12.36 -8.72
N ARG A 64 -12.16 -12.53 -8.03
CA ARG A 64 -11.90 -13.73 -7.19
C ARG A 64 -12.75 -13.80 -5.94
N VAL A 65 -13.30 -12.67 -5.50
CA VAL A 65 -14.05 -12.57 -4.24
C VAL A 65 -15.45 -12.02 -4.45
N ARG A 66 -15.84 -11.72 -5.69
CA ARG A 66 -17.13 -11.07 -6.02
C ARG A 66 -18.32 -11.83 -5.46
N ASP A 67 -18.29 -13.16 -5.55
CA ASP A 67 -19.37 -14.03 -5.06
C ASP A 67 -19.15 -14.52 -3.61
N LYS A 68 -18.10 -14.00 -2.95
CA LYS A 68 -17.76 -14.29 -1.54
C LYS A 68 -18.11 -13.14 -0.62
N ILE A 69 -18.50 -12.00 -1.17
CA ILE A 69 -18.88 -10.81 -0.42
C ILE A 69 -20.36 -10.60 -0.67
N TYR A 70 -21.18 -10.73 0.38
CA TYR A 70 -22.61 -10.50 0.29
C TYR A 70 -22.83 -9.00 -0.02
N ARG A 71 -23.45 -8.70 -1.17
CA ARG A 71 -23.90 -7.34 -1.47
C ARG A 71 -25.27 -7.14 -0.82
N SER A 72 -25.37 -6.22 0.13
CA SER A 72 -26.64 -5.57 0.49
C SER A 72 -27.08 -4.64 -0.62
#